data_AF-A7SDL9-F1
#
_entry.id   AF-A7SDL9-F1
#
_cell.length_a   1.000
_cell.length_b   1.000
_cell.length_c   1.000
_cell.angle_alpha   90.00
_cell.angle_beta   90.00
_cell.angle_gamma   90.00
#
_symmetry.space_group_name_H-M   'P 1'
#
loop_
_entity.id
_entity.type
_entity.pdbx_description
1 polymer ?
#
loop_
_entity_poly.entity_id
_entity_poly.type
_entity_poly.pdbx_seq_one_letter_code
_entity_poly.pdbx_strand_id
1 'polypeptide(L)' 'NYLPSVGYFPSFPSSFSHLPKDLLALFRPVAVTGPDWAIILEVWLLSQGFINGTSIANKITTLKNLCQKMI' A
#
# COMPACT_ATOMS: atom_id res chain seq x y z
N ASN A 1 22.89 -10.00 -25.58
CA ASN A 1 23.32 -9.40 -24.31
C ASN A 1 22.14 -9.26 -23.37
N TYR A 2 21.77 -10.33 -22.67
CA TYR A 2 20.78 -10.30 -21.59
C TYR A 2 21.54 -10.21 -20.26
N LEU A 3 21.23 -9.20 -19.45
CA LEU A 3 21.79 -9.05 -18.10
C LEU A 3 20.78 -9.62 -17.10
N PRO A 4 21.03 -10.78 -16.48
CA PRO A 4 20.07 -11.44 -15.59
C PRO A 4 19.77 -10.63 -14.32
N SER A 5 20.54 -9.59 -14.03
CA SER A 5 20.38 -8.74 -12.84
C SER A 5 19.38 -7.60 -13.01
N VAL A 6 18.75 -7.43 -14.18
CA VAL A 6 17.81 -6.33 -14.45
C VAL A 6 16.37 -6.85 -14.45
N GLY A 7 15.49 -6.22 -13.69
CA GLY A 7 14.05 -6.46 -13.69
C GLY A 7 13.25 -5.16 -13.85
N TYR A 8 12.07 -5.24 -14.48
CA TYR A 8 11.19 -4.10 -14.72
C TYR A 8 9.81 -4.33 -14.10
N PHE A 9 9.39 -3.42 -13.21
CA PHE A 9 8.15 -3.54 -12.43
C PHE A 9 7.38 -2.21 -12.43
N PRO A 10 6.60 -1.94 -13.49
CA PRO A 10 5.88 -0.68 -13.60
C PRO A 10 4.70 -0.64 -12.62
N SER A 11 4.46 0.54 -12.03
CA SER A 11 3.28 0.80 -11.21
C SER A 11 2.35 1.76 -11.95
N PHE A 12 1.10 1.36 -12.11
CA PHE A 12 0.08 2.15 -12.77
C PHE A 12 -1.05 2.50 -11.79
N PRO A 13 -1.56 3.74 -11.80
CA PRO A 13 -2.81 4.07 -11.10
C PRO A 13 -3.96 3.22 -11.67
N SER A 14 -4.94 2.89 -10.84
CA SER A 14 -6.11 2.11 -11.25
C SER A 14 -6.91 2.72 -12.42
N SER A 15 -6.80 4.04 -12.63
CA SER A 15 -7.44 4.77 -13.73
C SER A 15 -6.74 4.62 -15.09
N PHE A 16 -5.60 3.92 -15.18
CA PHE A 16 -4.89 3.69 -16.45
C PHE A 16 -5.37 2.43 -17.16
N SER A 17 -6.59 2.49 -17.69
CA SER A 17 -7.14 1.51 -18.63
C SER A 17 -6.62 1.66 -20.07
N HIS A 18 -5.61 2.50 -20.30
CA HIS A 18 -5.18 2.94 -21.64
C HIS A 18 -3.89 2.30 -22.17
N LEU A 19 -3.26 1.37 -21.43
CA LEU A 19 -2.11 0.66 -21.99
C LEU A 19 -2.54 -0.28 -23.12
N PRO A 20 -1.74 -0.40 -24.20
CA PRO A 20 -1.96 -1.42 -25.22
C PRO A 20 -2.02 -2.81 -24.59
N LYS A 21 -3.00 -3.61 -25.01
CA LYS A 21 -3.22 -4.97 -24.47
C LYS A 21 -1.98 -5.85 -24.59
N ASP A 22 -1.23 -5.70 -25.68
CA ASP A 22 -0.01 -6.48 -25.94
C ASP A 22 1.08 -6.23 -24.91
N LEU A 23 1.19 -5.00 -24.41
CA LEU A 23 2.17 -4.65 -23.40
C LEU A 23 1.73 -5.14 -22.02
N LEU A 24 0.43 -5.04 -21.71
CA LEU A 24 -0.12 -5.57 -20.46
C LEU A 24 0.00 -7.10 -20.38
N ALA A 25 -0.12 -7.81 -21.50
CA ALA A 25 0.02 -9.26 -21.55
C ALA A 25 1.42 -9.75 -21.14
N LEU A 26 2.45 -8.90 -21.23
CA LEU A 26 3.82 -9.21 -20.78
C LEU A 26 3.96 -9.18 -19.26
N PHE A 27 3.03 -8.53 -18.55
CA PHE A 27 3.09 -8.34 -17.11
C PHE A 27 1.98 -9.11 -16.39
N ARG A 28 2.28 -9.57 -15.18
CA ARG A 28 1.26 -10.11 -14.28
C ARG A 28 0.65 -8.95 -13.48
N PRO A 29 -0.65 -8.63 -13.63
CA PRO A 29 -1.26 -7.55 -12.86
C PRO A 29 -1.40 -7.95 -11.39
N VAL A 30 -1.15 -6.99 -10.50
CA VAL A 30 -1.42 -7.10 -9.06
C VAL A 30 -2.11 -5.82 -8.63
N ALA A 31 -3.34 -5.95 -8.11
CA ALA A 31 -4.05 -4.84 -7.52
C ALA A 31 -3.66 -4.70 -6.05
N VAL A 32 -3.22 -3.51 -5.65
CA VAL A 32 -2.95 -3.17 -4.25
C VAL A 32 -3.97 -2.12 -3.83
N THR A 33 -4.88 -2.51 -2.95
CA THR A 33 -5.87 -1.62 -2.35
C THR A 33 -5.51 -1.37 -0.90
N GLY A 34 -5.71 -0.12 -0.45
CA GLY A 34 -5.53 0.39 0.92
C GLY A 34 -4.93 -0.58 1.96
N PRO A 35 -3.72 -0.32 2.48
CA PRO A 35 -3.10 -1.21 3.45
C PRO A 35 -3.84 -1.20 4.79
N ASP A 36 -3.60 -2.22 5.61
CA ASP A 36 -4.05 -2.24 7.01
C ASP A 36 -3.23 -1.25 7.84
N TRP A 37 -3.82 -0.08 8.10
CA TRP A 37 -3.17 0.99 8.83
C TRP A 37 -2.99 0.70 10.32
N ALA A 38 -3.84 -0.14 10.93
CA ALA A 38 -3.72 -0.45 12.35
C ALA A 38 -2.42 -1.22 12.61
N ILE A 39 -2.13 -2.23 11.78
CA ILE A 39 -0.91 -3.02 11.88
C ILE A 39 0.33 -2.17 11.60
N ILE A 40 0.31 -1.36 10.52
CA ILE A 40 1.44 -0.49 10.17
C ILE A 40 1.75 0.49 11.30
N LEU A 41 0.71 1.12 11.87
CA LEU A 41 0.87 2.07 12.96
C LEU A 41 1.34 1.39 14.24
N GLU A 42 0.88 0.17 14.53
CA GLU A 42 1.34 -0.58 15.69
C GLU A 42 2.84 -0.88 15.60
N VAL A 43 3.31 -1.43 14.47
CA VAL A 43 4.73 -1.71 14.24
C VAL A 43 5.56 -0.42 14.32
N TRP A 44 5.05 0.65 13.73
CA TRP A 44 5.71 1.96 13.79
C TRP A 44 5.81 2.48 15.24
N LEU A 45 4.73 2.41 16.02
CA LEU A 45 4.71 2.86 17.42
C LEU A 45 5.63 2.02 18.31
N LEU A 46 5.64 0.70 18.14
CA LEU A 46 6.58 -0.18 18.85
C LEU A 46 8.03 0.20 18.53
N SER A 47 8.33 0.53 17.28
CA SER A 47 9.67 0.99 16.85
C SER A 47 10.08 2.33 17.46
N GLN A 48 9.12 3.14 17.91
CA GLN A 48 9.36 4.41 18.61
C GLN A 48 9.44 4.24 20.14
N GLY A 49 9.35 3.01 20.66
CA GLY A 49 9.44 2.73 22.09
C GLY A 49 8.11 2.82 22.86
N PHE A 50 6.97 2.88 22.17
CA PHE A 50 5.67 2.79 22.83
C PHE A 50 5.40 1.35 23.27
N ILE A 51 5.07 1.15 24.55
CA ILE A 51 4.85 -0.19 25.13
C ILE A 51 3.47 -0.76 24.71
N ASN A 52 2.45 0.10 24.62
CA ASN A 52 1.08 -0.29 24.24
C ASN A 52 0.67 0.30 22.87
N GLY A 53 1.45 0.00 21.83
CA GLY A 53 1.25 0.53 20.46
C GLY A 53 -0.11 0.20 19.86
N THR A 54 -0.65 -1.00 20.13
CA THR A 54 -1.92 -1.49 19.57
C THR A 54 -3.11 -0.58 19.90
N SER A 55 -3.23 -0.14 21.15
CA SER A 55 -4.35 0.70 21.61
C SER A 55 -4.33 2.07 20.91
N ILE A 56 -3.13 2.65 20.77
CA ILE A 56 -2.93 3.95 20.14
C ILE A 56 -3.17 3.84 18.63
N ALA A 57 -2.62 2.81 17.99
CA ALA A 57 -2.80 2.54 16.56
C ALA A 57 -4.28 2.40 16.18
N ASN A 58 -5.05 1.66 16.97
CA ASN A 58 -6.49 1.50 16.76
C ASN A 58 -7.23 2.84 16.88
N LYS A 59 -6.94 3.65 17.91
CA LYS A 59 -7.55 4.98 18.07
C LYS A 59 -7.23 5.90 16.89
N ILE A 60 -5.98 5.96 16.44
CA ILE A 60 -5.57 6.77 15.29
C ILE A 60 -6.28 6.29 14.02
N THR A 61 -6.35 4.98 13.79
CA THR A 61 -7.01 4.40 12.62
C THR A 61 -8.52 4.69 12.63
N THR A 62 -9.18 4.57 13.78
CA THR A 62 -10.60 4.94 13.92
C THR A 62 -10.83 6.42 13.65
N LEU A 63 -9.99 7.30 14.21
CA LEU A 63 -10.07 8.75 13.99
C LEU A 63 -9.90 9.08 12.51
N LYS A 64 -8.89 8.52 11.84
CA LYS A 64 -8.68 8.68 10.39
C LYS A 64 -9.93 8.28 9.60
N ASN A 65 -10.49 7.10 9.88
CA ASN A 65 -11.66 6.59 9.18
C ASN A 65 -12.89 7.48 9.40
N LEU A 66 -13.05 8.06 10.59
CA LEU A 66 -14.11 9.02 10.87
C LEU A 66 -13.90 10.33 10.07
N CYS A 67 -12.69 10.90 10.09
CA CYS A 67 -12.40 12.11 9.32
C CYS A 67 -12.62 11.90 7.81
N GLN A 68 -12.22 10.76 7.27
CA GLN A 68 -12.44 10.43 5.86
C GLN A 68 -13.91 10.27 5.48
N LYS A 69 -14.81 9.99 6.43
CA LYS A 69 -16.26 9.91 6.20
C LYS A 69 -16.96 11.28 6.31
N MET A 70 -16.32 12.24 6.98
CA MET A 70 -16.86 13.59 7.18
C MET A 70 -16.45 14.59 6.11
N ILE A 71 -15.49 14.21 5.26
CA ILE A 71 -15.06 14.93 4.05
C ILE A 71 -15.81 14.35 2.86
#